data_AF-A0A7U9X181-F1
#
_entry.id   AF-A0A7U9X181-F1
#
_cell.length_a   1.000
_cell.length_b   1.000
_cell.length_c   1.000
_cell.angle_alpha   90.00
_cell.angle_beta   90.00
_cell.angle_gamma   90.00
#
_symmetry.space_group_name_H-M   'P 1'
#
loop_
_entity.id
_entity.type
_entity.pdbx_description
1 polymer ?
#
loop_
_entity_poly.entity_id
_entity_poly.type
_entity_poly.pdbx_seq_one_letter_code
_entity_poly.pdbx_strand_id
1 'polypeptide(L)'
;MTNEGTPVTGVEVKSLLLKAVGGVYISRGFNEILTDYYEKYLITEKELEIKEGDTIILTIPIDETKQYINYAVGGEDLEIGAEWEDSTYFSYKFYIGGYMVCFNRREKETTLTWAQFQELIDSRDDAIFEVKSKKTCAFYVAVDNCTIDVNNREIEINSNQVNVIIDRDIIGTIYNDSSSATGICYRLRFNNGMSEIVISIETGQRVAIF
;
A
#
# COMPACT_ATOMS: atom_id res chain seq x y z
N MET A 1 24.03 4.46 21.95
CA MET A 1 24.57 3.62 20.86
C MET A 1 23.41 3.29 19.96
N THR A 2 23.63 3.46 18.66
CA THR A 2 22.63 3.57 17.60
C THR A 2 22.02 2.21 17.26
N ASN A 3 20.69 2.23 17.15
CA ASN A 3 19.82 1.08 16.89
C ASN A 3 19.86 0.75 15.39
N GLU A 4 20.21 -0.47 15.02
CA GLU A 4 20.47 -0.76 13.60
C GLU A 4 19.79 -2.05 13.16
N GLY A 5 18.48 -1.95 12.84
CA GLY A 5 17.99 -2.66 11.66
C GLY A 5 18.88 -2.29 10.47
N THR A 6 19.16 -3.21 9.54
CA THR A 6 20.31 -3.09 8.62
C THR A 6 20.40 -1.68 8.05
N PRO A 7 21.36 -0.86 8.53
CA PRO A 7 21.45 0.53 8.13
C PRO A 7 21.85 0.53 6.68
N VAL A 8 21.08 1.26 5.90
CA VAL A 8 21.33 1.47 4.49
C VAL A 8 21.72 2.93 4.34
N THR A 9 22.90 3.20 3.78
CA THR A 9 23.32 4.56 3.48
C THR A 9 22.38 5.20 2.46
N GLY A 10 22.27 6.53 2.45
CA GLY A 10 21.46 7.22 1.43
C GLY A 10 21.89 6.90 0.00
N VAL A 11 23.19 6.65 -0.23
CA VAL A 11 23.73 6.16 -1.51
C VAL A 11 23.11 4.81 -1.89
N GLU A 12 23.05 3.88 -0.93
CA GLU A 12 22.46 2.56 -1.15
C GLU A 12 20.94 2.65 -1.34
N VAL A 13 20.23 3.49 -0.56
CA VAL A 13 18.79 3.73 -0.75
C VAL A 13 18.50 4.20 -2.17
N LYS A 14 19.27 5.16 -2.69
CA LYS A 14 19.14 5.60 -4.11
C LYS A 14 19.41 4.47 -5.09
N SER A 15 20.47 3.70 -4.87
CA SER A 15 20.81 2.54 -5.71
C SER A 15 19.71 1.47 -5.72
N LEU A 16 19.01 1.30 -4.60
CA LEU A 16 17.87 0.40 -4.48
C LEU A 16 16.63 0.95 -5.21
N LEU A 17 16.31 2.24 -5.03
CA LEU A 17 15.19 2.91 -5.70
C LEU A 17 15.35 2.98 -7.22
N LEU A 18 16.57 3.18 -7.73
CA LEU A 18 16.89 3.12 -9.16
C LEU A 18 16.62 1.74 -9.78
N LYS A 19 16.55 0.70 -8.94
CA LYS A 19 16.28 -0.69 -9.33
C LYS A 19 14.88 -1.14 -8.94
N ALA A 20 14.01 -0.23 -8.49
CA ALA A 20 12.66 -0.62 -8.14
C ALA A 20 11.86 -1.00 -9.40
N VAL A 21 10.93 -1.92 -9.22
CA VAL A 21 10.08 -2.50 -10.27
C VAL A 21 8.64 -2.43 -9.80
N GLY A 22 7.73 -2.08 -10.71
CA GLY A 22 6.31 -1.97 -10.39
C GLY A 22 6.02 -0.81 -9.44
N GLY A 23 6.69 0.34 -9.63
CA GLY A 23 6.43 1.60 -8.95
C GLY A 23 6.90 1.71 -7.49
N VAL A 24 6.48 2.79 -6.84
CA VAL A 24 6.70 3.08 -5.42
C VAL A 24 5.38 3.39 -4.72
N TYR A 25 5.25 2.93 -3.49
CA TYR A 25 4.17 3.30 -2.59
C TYR A 25 4.68 4.34 -1.62
N ILE A 26 3.93 5.44 -1.45
CA ILE A 26 4.33 6.55 -0.59
C ILE A 26 3.21 6.89 0.38
N SER A 27 3.60 7.20 1.61
CA SER A 27 2.75 7.85 2.62
C SER A 27 3.43 9.06 3.23
N ARG A 28 2.65 10.02 3.72
CA ARG A 28 3.16 11.05 4.62
C ARG A 28 3.35 10.42 6.00
N GLY A 29 4.37 10.81 6.76
CA GLY A 29 4.64 10.25 8.09
C GLY A 29 5.02 8.76 8.14
N PHE A 30 5.40 8.32 9.34
CA PHE A 30 5.94 6.97 9.58
C PHE A 30 4.85 5.90 9.67
N ASN A 31 3.74 6.26 10.31
CA ASN A 31 2.58 5.40 10.53
C ASN A 31 1.40 5.75 9.63
N GLU A 32 1.53 6.73 8.72
CA GLU A 32 0.40 7.07 7.85
C GLU A 32 0.40 6.20 6.59
N ILE A 33 -0.77 6.25 5.98
CA ILE A 33 -1.28 5.32 4.98
C ILE A 33 -0.45 5.36 3.71
N LEU A 34 -0.05 4.21 3.16
CA LEU A 34 0.52 4.11 1.81
C LEU A 34 -0.59 4.43 0.79
N THR A 35 -0.93 5.71 0.67
CA THR A 35 -2.06 6.22 -0.09
C THR A 35 -1.75 6.24 -1.57
N ASP A 36 -0.48 6.40 -1.92
CA ASP A 36 -0.12 6.80 -3.27
C ASP A 36 0.80 5.79 -3.93
N TYR A 37 0.25 5.06 -4.90
CA TYR A 37 1.02 4.23 -5.81
C TYR A 37 1.47 5.04 -7.02
N TYR A 38 2.78 5.17 -7.21
CA TYR A 38 3.36 5.88 -8.35
C TYR A 38 4.15 4.92 -9.23
N GLU A 39 3.56 4.57 -10.38
CA GLU A 39 4.22 3.77 -11.41
C GLU A 39 5.47 4.49 -11.95
N LYS A 40 5.40 5.81 -12.11
CA LYS A 40 6.46 6.64 -12.68
C LYS A 40 7.03 7.59 -11.63
N TYR A 41 8.33 7.51 -11.45
CA TYR A 41 9.09 8.38 -10.57
C TYR A 41 10.49 8.60 -11.17
N LEU A 42 11.20 9.62 -10.70
CA LEU A 42 12.56 9.92 -11.10
C LEU A 42 13.45 10.01 -9.86
N ILE A 43 14.59 9.33 -9.89
CA ILE A 43 15.64 9.51 -8.88
C ILE A 43 16.68 10.46 -9.47
N THR A 44 16.84 11.61 -8.85
CA THR A 44 17.90 12.58 -9.20
C THR A 44 19.09 12.43 -8.26
N GLU A 45 20.10 13.29 -8.45
CA GLU A 45 21.28 13.34 -7.57
C GLU A 45 20.91 13.63 -6.12
N LYS A 46 19.76 14.24 -5.81
CA LYS A 46 19.43 14.67 -4.43
C LYS A 46 18.09 14.16 -3.92
N GLU A 47 17.22 13.68 -4.79
CA GLU A 47 15.80 13.52 -4.44
C GLU A 47 15.11 12.43 -5.27
N LEU A 48 14.04 11.90 -4.69
CA LEU A 48 13.01 11.14 -5.36
C LEU A 48 11.92 12.13 -5.78
N GLU A 49 11.72 12.29 -7.08
CA GLU A 49 10.65 13.11 -7.67
C GLU A 49 9.50 12.22 -8.15
N ILE A 50 8.28 12.61 -7.81
CA ILE A 50 7.05 12.03 -8.34
C ILE A 50 6.40 13.02 -9.29
N LYS A 51 6.01 12.54 -10.49
CA LYS A 51 5.45 13.37 -11.55
C LYS A 51 4.08 12.87 -11.99
N GLU A 52 3.18 13.82 -12.24
CA GLU A 52 1.92 13.60 -12.93
C GLU A 52 1.94 14.43 -14.23
N GLY A 53 2.08 13.74 -15.36
CA GLY A 53 2.43 14.39 -16.63
C GLY A 53 3.80 15.08 -16.54
N ASP A 54 3.86 16.35 -16.93
CA ASP A 54 5.08 17.17 -16.85
C ASP A 54 5.23 17.90 -15.50
N THR A 55 4.29 17.72 -14.57
CA THR A 55 4.27 18.43 -13.28
C THR A 55 4.88 17.58 -12.18
N ILE A 56 5.84 18.12 -11.43
CA ILE A 56 6.33 17.52 -10.19
C ILE A 56 5.29 17.75 -9.10
N ILE A 57 4.79 16.67 -8.52
CA ILE A 57 3.76 16.70 -7.47
C ILE A 57 4.33 16.40 -6.07
N LEU A 58 5.48 15.73 -5.99
CA LEU A 58 6.16 15.46 -4.73
C LEU A 58 7.66 15.32 -4.95
N THR A 59 8.44 15.85 -4.00
CA THR A 59 9.89 15.74 -3.96
C THR A 59 10.32 15.30 -2.57
N ILE A 60 11.02 14.16 -2.47
CA ILE A 60 11.52 13.60 -1.22
C ILE A 60 13.05 13.65 -1.24
N PRO A 61 13.70 14.46 -0.39
CA PRO A 61 15.16 14.55 -0.38
C PRO A 61 15.80 13.28 0.19
N ILE A 62 16.83 12.77 -0.49
CA ILE A 62 17.62 11.61 -0.04
C ILE A 62 19.06 12.07 0.20
N ASP A 63 19.40 12.15 1.49
CA ASP A 63 20.71 12.59 1.97
C ASP A 63 21.68 11.40 1.97
N GLU A 64 22.64 11.43 1.06
CA GLU A 64 23.64 10.36 0.90
C GLU A 64 24.54 10.18 2.12
N THR A 65 24.64 11.20 2.97
CA THR A 65 25.46 11.18 4.18
C THR A 65 24.73 10.55 5.37
N LYS A 66 23.42 10.31 5.27
CA LYS A 66 22.60 9.70 6.32
C LYS A 66 22.46 8.19 6.15
N GLN A 67 22.18 7.54 7.27
CA GLN A 67 21.71 6.16 7.30
C GLN A 67 20.19 6.13 7.42
N TYR A 68 19.59 5.11 6.83
CA TYR A 68 18.17 4.83 6.83
C TYR A 68 17.95 3.38 7.27
N ILE A 69 16.84 3.13 7.97
CA ILE A 69 16.46 1.80 8.43
C ILE A 69 15.48 1.19 7.42
N ASN A 70 15.72 -0.06 7.00
CA ASN A 70 14.75 -0.83 6.22
C ASN A 70 13.74 -1.51 7.15
N TYR A 71 12.53 -0.98 7.23
CA TYR A 71 11.44 -1.47 8.07
C TYR A 71 10.64 -2.63 7.43
N ALA A 72 11.07 -3.15 6.27
CA ALA A 72 10.41 -4.30 5.65
C ALA A 72 10.88 -5.65 6.21
N VAL A 73 12.00 -5.70 6.92
CA VAL A 73 12.54 -6.91 7.56
C VAL A 73 12.29 -6.74 9.06
N GLY A 74 11.59 -7.69 9.69
CA GLY A 74 11.22 -7.58 11.09
C GLY A 74 12.44 -7.58 11.99
N GLY A 75 12.32 -6.81 13.08
CA GLY A 75 13.39 -6.63 14.04
C GLY A 75 13.28 -7.65 15.16
N GLU A 76 14.18 -8.62 15.19
CA GLU A 76 14.60 -9.25 16.45
C GLU A 76 15.61 -8.28 17.12
N ASP A 77 15.42 -7.97 18.41
CA ASP A 77 16.26 -7.10 19.25
C ASP A 77 16.18 -5.57 19.07
N LEU A 78 15.01 -5.00 19.43
CA LEU A 78 14.93 -3.60 19.88
C LEU A 78 14.44 -3.54 21.34
N GLU A 79 15.27 -3.02 22.26
CA GLU A 79 14.89 -2.64 23.64
C GLU A 79 14.00 -1.37 23.67
N ILE A 80 13.03 -1.30 22.76
CA ILE A 80 11.88 -0.39 22.79
C ILE A 80 10.71 -1.30 22.46
N GLY A 81 9.73 -1.41 23.35
CA GLY A 81 8.68 -2.45 23.34
C GLY A 81 7.67 -2.41 22.19
N ALA A 82 8.14 -2.26 20.95
CA ALA A 82 7.39 -2.40 19.72
C ALA A 82 8.09 -3.46 18.85
N GLU A 83 7.53 -4.67 18.85
CA GLU A 83 7.83 -5.69 17.85
C GLU A 83 7.29 -5.17 16.51
N TRP A 84 8.16 -5.07 15.49
CA TRP A 84 7.73 -4.68 14.14
C TRP A 84 7.57 -5.94 13.31
N GLU A 85 6.36 -6.17 12.79
CA GLU A 85 6.10 -7.26 11.87
C GLU A 85 6.80 -7.01 10.53
N ASP A 86 7.49 -8.03 10.02
CA ASP A 86 8.03 -8.06 8.66
C ASP A 86 6.97 -7.62 7.65
N SER A 87 7.40 -6.88 6.62
CA SER A 87 6.54 -6.61 5.47
C SER A 87 6.42 -7.88 4.63
N THR A 88 5.19 -8.36 4.48
CA THR A 88 4.86 -9.50 3.62
C THR A 88 4.75 -9.10 2.15
N TYR A 89 4.45 -7.82 1.89
CA TYR A 89 4.28 -7.29 0.54
C TYR A 89 5.54 -6.61 -0.02
N PHE A 90 6.21 -5.76 0.77
CA PHE A 90 7.34 -4.94 0.31
C PHE A 90 8.69 -5.57 0.64
N SER A 91 9.63 -5.42 -0.29
CA SER A 91 11.03 -5.82 -0.06
C SER A 91 11.80 -4.75 0.71
N TYR A 92 11.38 -3.48 0.57
CA TYR A 92 12.01 -2.32 1.15
C TYR A 92 10.96 -1.32 1.62
N LYS A 93 11.16 -0.79 2.83
CA LYS A 93 10.31 0.23 3.47
C LYS A 93 11.22 1.21 4.23
N PHE A 94 11.32 2.44 3.76
CA PHE A 94 12.21 3.46 4.34
C PHE A 94 11.44 4.71 4.73
N TYR A 95 11.77 5.28 5.89
CA TYR A 95 11.28 6.60 6.28
C TYR A 95 12.27 7.69 5.85
N ILE A 96 11.88 8.50 4.86
CA ILE A 96 12.75 9.47 4.19
C ILE A 96 12.03 10.81 4.12
N GLY A 97 12.64 11.87 4.66
CA GLY A 97 12.14 13.24 4.48
C GLY A 97 10.72 13.49 4.99
N GLY A 98 10.24 12.71 5.97
CA GLY A 98 8.87 12.80 6.46
C GLY A 98 7.87 11.91 5.72
N TYR A 99 8.34 10.98 4.88
CA TYR A 99 7.50 10.08 4.09
C TYR A 99 7.94 8.63 4.29
N MET A 100 6.99 7.70 4.36
CA MET A 100 7.30 6.28 4.17
C MET A 100 7.37 5.99 2.67
N VAL A 101 8.45 5.37 2.23
CA VAL A 101 8.67 4.98 0.83
C VAL A 101 8.86 3.47 0.78
N CYS A 102 7.94 2.79 0.13
CA CYS A 102 7.90 1.34 0.00
C CYS A 102 8.04 0.92 -1.45
N PHE A 103 8.87 -0.09 -1.72
CA PHE A 103 9.09 -0.56 -3.08
C PHE A 103 9.66 -1.98 -3.15
N ASN A 104 9.65 -2.54 -4.36
CA ASN A 104 10.16 -3.88 -4.64
C ASN A 104 11.24 -3.83 -5.73
N ARG A 105 12.20 -4.75 -5.68
CA ARG A 105 13.26 -4.90 -6.71
C ARG A 105 12.99 -6.03 -7.71
N ARG A 106 11.93 -6.78 -7.47
CA ARG A 106 11.42 -7.81 -8.37
C ARG A 106 9.94 -7.52 -8.51
N GLU A 107 9.43 -7.66 -9.73
CA GLU A 107 8.00 -7.59 -9.97
C GLU A 107 7.31 -8.61 -9.06
N LYS A 108 6.41 -8.12 -8.21
CA LYS A 108 5.55 -8.98 -7.42
C LYS A 108 4.44 -9.47 -8.34
N GLU A 109 3.99 -10.70 -8.13
CA GLU A 109 2.85 -11.21 -8.87
C GLU A 109 1.64 -10.28 -8.65
N THR A 110 0.80 -10.14 -9.67
CA THR A 110 -0.45 -9.39 -9.55
C THR A 110 -1.42 -10.05 -8.58
N THR A 111 -1.18 -11.31 -8.19
CA THR A 111 -1.94 -12.03 -7.18
C THR A 111 -1.34 -11.83 -5.80
N LEU A 112 -2.19 -11.48 -4.84
CA LEU A 112 -1.81 -11.25 -3.45
C LEU A 112 -2.12 -12.47 -2.59
N THR A 113 -1.23 -12.76 -1.63
CA THR A 113 -1.60 -13.60 -0.50
C THR A 113 -2.56 -12.84 0.42
N TRP A 114 -3.24 -13.55 1.32
CA TRP A 114 -4.11 -12.93 2.32
C TRP A 114 -3.36 -11.91 3.18
N ALA A 115 -2.19 -12.28 3.71
CA ALA A 115 -1.37 -11.40 4.54
C ALA A 115 -0.90 -10.15 3.79
N GLN A 116 -0.56 -10.28 2.50
CA GLN A 116 -0.20 -9.14 1.66
C GLN A 116 -1.38 -8.20 1.42
N PHE A 117 -2.57 -8.76 1.19
CA PHE A 117 -3.77 -7.96 1.03
C PHE A 117 -4.14 -7.25 2.34
N GLN A 118 -4.09 -7.98 3.46
CA GLN A 118 -4.30 -7.43 4.78
C GLN A 118 -3.32 -6.29 5.07
N GLU A 119 -2.00 -6.48 4.88
CA GLU A 119 -1.01 -5.42 5.08
C GLU A 119 -1.30 -4.16 4.23
N LEU A 120 -1.80 -4.33 3.01
CA LEU A 120 -2.20 -3.21 2.15
C LEU A 120 -3.49 -2.52 2.62
N ILE A 121 -4.44 -3.25 3.22
CA ILE A 121 -5.68 -2.68 3.78
C ILE A 121 -5.45 -2.08 5.18
N ASP A 122 -4.79 -2.80 6.09
CA ASP A 122 -4.46 -2.38 7.47
C ASP A 122 -3.53 -1.17 7.50
N SER A 123 -2.82 -0.89 6.40
CA SER A 123 -2.14 0.38 6.24
C SER A 123 -3.09 1.58 6.23
N ARG A 124 -4.41 1.43 6.39
CA ARG A 124 -5.44 2.44 6.09
C ARG A 124 -6.54 2.63 7.16
N ASP A 125 -6.20 3.11 8.36
CA ASP A 125 -7.19 3.30 9.45
C ASP A 125 -8.39 4.23 9.13
N ASP A 126 -8.28 5.15 8.17
CA ASP A 126 -9.35 6.12 7.81
C ASP A 126 -9.74 6.11 6.32
N ALA A 127 -9.31 5.11 5.53
CA ALA A 127 -9.62 5.13 4.10
C ALA A 127 -11.09 4.81 3.82
N ILE A 128 -11.66 5.62 2.94
CA ILE A 128 -13.00 5.42 2.41
C ILE A 128 -12.90 4.69 1.06
N PHE A 129 -13.55 3.53 1.00
CA PHE A 129 -13.57 2.65 -0.15
C PHE A 129 -14.92 2.66 -0.83
N GLU A 130 -14.86 2.27 -2.10
CA GLU A 130 -15.99 1.89 -2.92
C GLU A 130 -15.82 0.40 -3.27
N VAL A 131 -16.87 -0.38 -3.03
CA VAL A 131 -16.89 -1.82 -3.33
C VAL A 131 -18.00 -2.13 -4.31
N LYS A 132 -17.63 -2.69 -5.47
CA LYS A 132 -18.56 -2.97 -6.58
C LYS A 132 -18.41 -4.37 -7.13
N SER A 133 -19.52 -5.02 -7.47
CA SER A 133 -19.49 -6.24 -8.29
C SER A 133 -19.04 -5.93 -9.71
N LYS A 134 -18.10 -6.70 -10.25
CA LYS A 134 -17.57 -6.53 -11.61
C LYS A 134 -18.61 -6.82 -12.69
N LYS A 135 -19.58 -7.71 -12.40
CA LYS A 135 -20.70 -8.04 -13.29
C LYS A 135 -22.02 -7.86 -12.55
N THR A 136 -22.94 -7.14 -13.15
CA THR A 136 -24.25 -6.79 -12.56
C THR A 136 -25.28 -7.93 -12.57
N CYS A 137 -24.92 -9.12 -13.07
CA CYS A 137 -25.91 -10.10 -13.53
C CYS A 137 -26.37 -11.13 -12.47
N ALA A 138 -25.67 -11.29 -11.34
CA ALA A 138 -25.96 -12.38 -10.39
C ALA A 138 -25.91 -11.98 -8.90
N PHE A 139 -25.06 -11.02 -8.54
CA PHE A 139 -24.94 -10.47 -7.19
C PHE A 139 -24.49 -9.02 -7.32
N TYR A 140 -25.34 -8.10 -6.85
CA TYR A 140 -25.06 -6.67 -6.88
C TYR A 140 -24.66 -6.24 -5.47
N VAL A 141 -23.37 -5.99 -5.30
CA VAL A 141 -22.82 -5.24 -4.18
C VAL A 141 -22.30 -3.94 -4.78
N ALA A 142 -22.85 -2.85 -4.30
CA ALA A 142 -22.32 -1.51 -4.46
C ALA A 142 -22.40 -0.89 -3.08
N VAL A 143 -21.26 -0.76 -2.42
CA VAL A 143 -21.13 -0.14 -1.11
C VAL A 143 -20.13 0.99 -1.28
N ASP A 144 -20.66 2.21 -1.26
CA ASP A 144 -19.87 3.43 -1.31
C ASP A 144 -19.71 3.94 0.13
N ASN A 145 -18.73 4.81 0.35
CA ASN A 145 -18.41 5.40 1.64
C ASN A 145 -18.28 4.33 2.76
N CYS A 146 -17.46 3.30 2.52
CA CYS A 146 -17.22 2.22 3.47
C CYS A 146 -15.78 2.12 3.95
N THR A 147 -15.60 1.57 5.15
CA THR A 147 -14.32 1.07 5.63
C THR A 147 -14.20 -0.43 5.37
N ILE A 148 -12.98 -0.92 5.29
CA ILE A 148 -12.69 -2.34 5.09
C ILE A 148 -11.73 -2.77 6.19
N ASP A 149 -12.06 -3.85 6.88
CA ASP A 149 -11.19 -4.54 7.82
C ASP A 149 -10.90 -5.95 7.30
N VAL A 150 -9.66 -6.40 7.44
CA VAL A 150 -9.24 -7.73 6.98
C VAL A 150 -8.59 -8.43 8.15
N ASN A 151 -9.25 -9.45 8.69
CA ASN A 151 -8.68 -10.27 9.73
C ASN A 151 -8.24 -11.63 9.17
N ASN A 152 -7.79 -12.55 10.03
CA ASN A 152 -7.29 -13.86 9.58
C ASN A 152 -8.33 -14.76 8.86
N ARG A 153 -9.62 -14.42 8.96
CA ARG A 153 -10.76 -15.25 8.54
C ARG A 153 -11.70 -14.57 7.58
N GLU A 154 -11.85 -13.26 7.64
CA GLU A 154 -12.86 -12.56 6.85
C GLU A 154 -12.42 -11.16 6.44
N ILE A 155 -13.11 -10.65 5.42
CA ILE A 155 -13.10 -9.24 5.04
C ILE A 155 -14.43 -8.67 5.51
N GLU A 156 -14.39 -7.65 6.36
CA GLU A 156 -15.55 -6.88 6.75
C GLU A 156 -15.60 -5.58 5.94
N ILE A 157 -16.74 -5.31 5.31
CA ILE A 157 -16.99 -4.07 4.58
C ILE A 157 -18.11 -3.34 5.32
N ASN A 158 -17.78 -2.19 5.88
CA ASN A 158 -18.62 -1.47 6.82
C ASN A 158 -19.02 -0.10 6.25
N SER A 159 -20.31 0.15 6.09
CA SER A 159 -20.86 1.47 5.77
C SER A 159 -21.96 1.84 6.78
N ASN A 160 -22.41 3.09 6.74
CA ASN A 160 -23.55 3.54 7.57
C ASN A 160 -24.88 2.83 7.22
N GLN A 161 -24.95 2.12 6.09
CA GLN A 161 -26.19 1.50 5.59
C GLN A 161 -26.14 -0.02 5.59
N VAL A 162 -24.97 -0.60 5.35
CA VAL A 162 -24.77 -2.04 5.16
C VAL A 162 -23.44 -2.46 5.78
N ASN A 163 -23.46 -3.60 6.47
CA ASN A 163 -22.28 -4.38 6.84
C ASN A 163 -22.29 -5.67 5.99
N VAL A 164 -21.18 -5.94 5.30
CA VAL A 164 -20.96 -7.15 4.51
C VAL A 164 -19.75 -7.88 5.07
N ILE A 165 -19.91 -9.17 5.32
CA ILE A 165 -18.83 -10.04 5.79
C ILE A 165 -18.56 -11.09 4.71
N ILE A 166 -17.31 -11.21 4.29
CA ILE A 166 -16.87 -12.15 3.27
C ILE A 166 -15.85 -13.11 3.88
N ASP A 167 -16.24 -14.38 3.99
CA ASP A 167 -15.36 -15.44 4.49
C ASP A 167 -14.17 -15.67 3.53
N ARG A 168 -12.97 -15.81 4.08
CA ARG A 168 -11.75 -16.14 3.34
C ARG A 168 -11.90 -17.41 2.51
N ASP A 169 -12.61 -18.42 3.01
CA ASP A 169 -12.71 -19.74 2.38
C ASP A 169 -13.48 -19.72 1.06
N ILE A 170 -14.33 -18.70 0.82
CA ILE A 170 -15.02 -18.52 -0.46
C ILE A 170 -14.20 -17.71 -1.48
N ILE A 171 -13.12 -17.07 -1.05
CA ILE A 171 -12.22 -16.29 -1.92
C ILE A 171 -11.17 -17.25 -2.51
N GLY A 172 -11.16 -17.37 -3.84
CA GLY A 172 -10.19 -18.18 -4.56
C GLY A 172 -8.89 -17.42 -4.84
N THR A 173 -8.96 -16.14 -5.21
CA THR A 173 -7.78 -15.34 -5.56
C THR A 173 -8.01 -13.86 -5.33
N ILE A 174 -6.99 -13.16 -4.82
CA ILE A 174 -6.97 -11.71 -4.65
C ILE A 174 -5.99 -11.13 -5.69
N TYR A 175 -6.41 -10.11 -6.42
CA TYR A 175 -5.59 -9.42 -7.40
C TYR A 175 -5.33 -7.98 -6.96
N ASN A 176 -4.10 -7.49 -7.16
CA ASN A 176 -3.76 -6.08 -7.17
C ASN A 176 -3.83 -5.57 -8.62
N ASP A 177 -4.93 -4.91 -8.95
CA ASP A 177 -5.20 -4.31 -10.26
C ASP A 177 -4.89 -2.78 -10.23
N SER A 178 -4.11 -2.31 -9.24
CA SER A 178 -3.79 -0.89 -9.04
C SER A 178 -2.95 -0.32 -10.19
N SER A 179 -3.26 0.91 -10.59
CA SER A 179 -2.59 1.58 -11.73
C SER A 179 -2.00 2.95 -11.40
N SER A 180 -2.44 3.60 -10.32
CA SER A 180 -1.94 4.90 -9.86
C SER A 180 -2.40 5.19 -8.43
N ALA A 181 -1.97 6.31 -7.85
CA ALA A 181 -2.35 6.78 -6.53
C ALA A 181 -3.87 6.97 -6.38
N THR A 182 -4.52 7.47 -7.43
CA THR A 182 -5.98 7.60 -7.50
C THR A 182 -6.69 6.36 -8.06
N GLY A 183 -5.92 5.36 -8.48
CA GLY A 183 -6.39 4.14 -9.14
C GLY A 183 -5.97 2.86 -8.41
N ILE A 184 -5.86 2.91 -7.08
CA ILE A 184 -5.65 1.71 -6.26
C ILE A 184 -6.92 0.86 -6.31
N CYS A 185 -6.74 -0.38 -6.72
CA CYS A 185 -7.81 -1.28 -7.08
C CYS A 185 -7.43 -2.71 -6.76
N TYR A 186 -8.27 -3.39 -5.99
CA TYR A 186 -8.14 -4.80 -5.68
C TYR A 186 -9.34 -5.56 -6.22
N ARG A 187 -9.13 -6.79 -6.66
CA ARG A 187 -10.20 -7.64 -7.15
C ARG A 187 -10.21 -8.98 -6.45
N LEU A 188 -11.36 -9.33 -5.88
CA LEU A 188 -11.64 -10.61 -5.25
C LEU A 188 -12.34 -11.52 -6.25
N ARG A 189 -11.72 -12.67 -6.54
CA ARG A 189 -12.33 -13.75 -7.31
C ARG A 189 -12.77 -14.87 -6.37
N PHE A 190 -14.06 -15.19 -6.41
CA PHE A 190 -14.63 -16.27 -5.61
C PHE A 190 -14.44 -17.64 -6.25
N ASN A 191 -14.32 -18.68 -5.43
CA ASN A 191 -14.17 -20.08 -5.86
C ASN A 191 -15.52 -20.83 -6.00
N ASN A 192 -16.63 -20.18 -5.67
CA ASN A 192 -17.97 -20.76 -5.62
C ASN A 192 -18.89 -20.32 -6.79
N GLY A 193 -18.33 -19.65 -7.80
CA GLY A 193 -19.07 -19.17 -8.98
C GLY A 193 -19.75 -17.79 -8.82
N MET A 194 -19.58 -17.11 -7.67
CA MET A 194 -20.01 -15.73 -7.50
C MET A 194 -19.24 -14.76 -8.41
N SER A 195 -19.88 -13.62 -8.72
CA SER A 195 -19.25 -12.54 -9.48
C SER A 195 -18.05 -11.97 -8.72
N GLU A 196 -16.98 -11.64 -9.44
CA GLU A 196 -15.82 -10.94 -8.86
C GLU A 196 -16.27 -9.61 -8.25
N ILE A 197 -15.66 -9.24 -7.12
CA ILE A 197 -15.84 -7.91 -6.49
C ILE A 197 -14.57 -7.10 -6.71
N VAL A 198 -14.74 -5.80 -6.93
CA VAL A 198 -13.69 -4.81 -7.04
C VAL A 198 -13.79 -3.87 -5.84
N ILE A 199 -12.66 -3.64 -5.20
CA ILE A 199 -12.46 -2.72 -4.09
C ILE A 199 -11.57 -1.60 -4.61
N SER A 200 -12.00 -0.35 -4.50
CA SER A 200 -11.23 0.81 -4.94
C SER A 200 -11.31 1.93 -3.92
N ILE A 201 -10.34 2.83 -3.92
CA ILE A 201 -10.44 4.05 -3.09
C ILE A 201 -11.52 4.94 -3.68
N GLU A 202 -12.42 5.44 -2.84
CA GLU A 202 -13.38 6.45 -3.28
C GLU A 202 -12.66 7.78 -3.50
N THR A 203 -12.64 8.26 -4.74
CA THR A 203 -12.03 9.55 -5.09
C THR A 203 -13.00 10.68 -4.77
N GLY A 204 -13.16 10.94 -3.47
CA GLY A 204 -14.33 11.64 -2.95
C GLY A 204 -14.12 12.66 -1.83
N GLN A 205 -12.92 12.93 -1.32
CA GLN A 205 -12.65 14.12 -0.47
C GLN A 205 -11.20 14.61 -0.62
N ARG A 206 -10.91 15.35 -1.70
CA ARG A 206 -9.89 16.41 -1.56
C ARG A 206 -10.50 17.42 -0.60
N VAL A 207 -10.04 17.44 0.65
CA VAL A 207 -10.24 18.58 1.54
C VAL A 207 -9.81 19.81 0.74
N ALA A 208 -10.77 20.69 0.44
CA ALA A 208 -10.47 22.01 -0.08
C ALA A 208 -9.58 22.68 0.96
N ILE A 209 -8.30 22.83 0.64
CA ILE A 209 -7.38 23.66 1.42
C ILE A 209 -7.84 25.11 1.15
N PHE A 210 -8.55 25.69 2.11
CA PHE A 210 -8.74 27.14 2.20
C PHE A 210 -7.59 27.76 2.99
#